data_AF-A0A3M7N1F3-F1
#
_entry.id   AF-A0A3M7N1F3-F1
#
_cell.length_a   1.000
_cell.length_b   1.000
_cell.length_c   1.000
_cell.angle_alpha   90.00
_cell.angle_beta   90.00
_cell.angle_gamma   90.00
#
_symmetry.space_group_name_H-M   'P 1'
#
loop_
_entity.id
_entity.type
_entity.pdbx_description
1 polymer ?
#
loop_
_entity_poly.entity_id
_entity_poly.type
_entity_poly.pdbx_seq_one_letter_code
_entity_poly.pdbx_strand_id
1 'polypeptide(L)'
;MPRDSRSHSPYRHGDHRPHKRSRYEHNDDKRPLPFSASQLSKHDLDKYRPLFALYLDLQKRLDIEDLEAGESVTRSLKEEKKKLPLVSMQGVLVTIAHAGRRSRRLVAIEPSVDELKARREEAADDARSAQEQQRDALRVDRRVEKKVQKERLDDLVPRAEPGSRERHLEKKREANMSNRAFAQSAHEAGDVELKDSDVMGGDTLSELKQMKQHEERKKNERELRREEMLRARRAEREERGRLLREKEDKTMEYLRGLARERFG
;
A
#
# COMPACT_ATOMS: atom_id res chain seq x y z
N MET A 1 89.76 25.41 -4.55
CA MET A 1 89.80 24.74 -3.23
C MET A 1 89.81 25.85 -2.19
N PRO A 2 88.79 25.95 -1.32
CA PRO A 2 88.70 25.11 -0.11
C PRO A 2 87.30 24.53 0.16
N ARG A 3 87.25 23.51 1.04
CA ARG A 3 86.05 22.94 1.66
C ARG A 3 85.87 23.57 3.03
N ASP A 4 84.63 23.82 3.44
CA ASP A 4 84.25 23.70 4.85
C ASP A 4 82.76 23.37 5.06
N SER A 5 82.53 22.14 5.51
CA SER A 5 81.84 21.78 6.77
C SER A 5 80.49 22.44 7.14
N ARG A 6 79.40 21.73 6.80
CA ARG A 6 78.24 21.33 7.64
C ARG A 6 77.71 22.28 8.74
N SER A 7 76.41 22.53 8.69
CA SER A 7 75.52 22.39 9.86
C SER A 7 74.13 21.92 9.44
N HIS A 8 73.97 20.60 9.32
CA HIS A 8 72.67 19.92 9.25
C HIS A 8 72.04 20.00 10.65
N SER A 9 70.88 20.64 10.74
CA SER A 9 70.12 20.77 11.98
C SER A 9 69.83 19.39 12.59
N PRO A 10 70.01 19.20 13.92
CA PRO A 10 69.74 17.91 14.54
C PRO A 10 68.22 17.69 14.60
N TYR A 11 67.75 16.77 13.77
CA TYR A 11 66.42 16.18 13.89
C TYR A 11 66.27 15.60 15.31
N ARG A 12 65.42 16.23 16.12
CA ARG A 12 64.97 15.65 17.38
C ARG A 12 64.11 14.43 17.06
N HIS A 13 64.67 13.25 17.26
CA HIS A 13 63.90 12.01 17.33
C HIS A 13 62.96 12.11 18.53
N GLY A 14 61.68 12.39 18.26
CA GLY A 14 60.62 12.22 19.24
C GLY A 14 60.42 10.73 19.49
N ASP A 15 60.66 10.31 20.73
CA ASP A 15 60.34 8.98 21.24
C ASP A 15 58.84 8.72 21.13
N HIS A 16 58.40 8.20 19.99
CA HIS A 16 57.06 7.66 19.83
C HIS A 16 56.99 6.31 20.53
N ARG A 17 56.70 6.36 21.83
CA ARG A 17 56.20 5.21 22.59
C ARG A 17 55.05 4.58 21.79
N PRO A 18 55.13 3.30 21.39
CA PRO A 18 54.01 2.64 20.75
C PRO A 18 52.92 2.52 21.80
N HIS A 19 51.86 3.31 21.65
CA HIS A 19 50.61 3.09 22.36
C HIS A 19 50.14 1.68 22.01
N LYS A 20 50.41 0.71 22.89
CA LYS A 20 49.68 -0.55 22.92
C LYS A 20 48.23 -0.17 23.15
N ARG A 21 47.47 -0.01 22.06
CA ARG A 21 46.01 0.01 22.11
C ARG A 21 45.64 -1.30 22.76
N SER A 22 45.22 -1.22 24.02
CA SER A 22 44.53 -2.30 24.71
C SER A 22 43.40 -2.71 23.79
N ARG A 23 43.62 -3.76 23.03
CA ARG A 23 42.60 -4.40 22.22
C ARG A 23 41.69 -5.00 23.28
N TYR A 24 40.65 -4.25 23.63
CA TYR A 24 39.55 -4.76 24.43
C TYR A 24 39.04 -5.96 23.63
N GLU A 25 39.48 -7.15 24.01
CA GLU A 25 38.88 -8.36 23.50
C GLU A 25 37.44 -8.29 23.97
N HIS A 26 36.55 -8.04 23.02
CA HIS A 26 35.14 -8.15 23.22
C HIS A 26 34.89 -9.64 23.44
N ASN A 27 35.08 -10.06 24.68
CA ASN A 27 34.58 -11.34 25.16
C ASN A 27 33.07 -11.17 25.15
N ASP A 28 32.46 -11.38 23.98
CA ASP A 28 31.04 -11.69 23.88
C ASP A 28 30.81 -12.82 24.89
N ASP A 29 30.05 -12.53 25.95
CA ASP A 29 29.73 -13.49 27.00
C ASP A 29 29.09 -14.72 26.34
N LYS A 30 29.89 -15.75 26.01
CA LYS A 30 29.46 -17.03 25.40
C LYS A 30 28.68 -17.91 26.39
N ARG A 31 27.90 -17.29 27.27
CA ARG A 31 27.03 -18.01 28.19
C ARG A 31 25.92 -18.64 27.34
N PRO A 32 25.70 -19.96 27.44
CA PRO A 32 24.66 -20.62 26.67
C PRO A 32 23.32 -20.00 27.06
N LEU A 33 22.59 -19.50 26.05
CA LEU A 33 21.26 -18.97 26.24
C LEU A 33 20.30 -20.12 26.60
N PRO A 34 19.28 -19.86 27.42
CA PRO A 34 18.24 -20.84 27.69
C PRO A 34 17.61 -21.31 26.37
N PHE A 35 17.16 -22.56 26.32
CA PHE A 35 16.61 -23.21 25.12
C PHE A 35 17.60 -23.39 23.97
N SER A 36 18.91 -23.43 24.25
CA SER A 36 19.96 -23.61 23.23
C SER A 36 19.88 -22.60 22.09
N ALA A 37 19.39 -21.40 22.38
CA ALA A 37 19.26 -20.35 21.38
C ALA A 37 20.64 -19.81 20.97
N SER A 38 20.78 -19.52 19.68
CA SER A 38 21.99 -18.88 19.13
C SER A 38 22.13 -17.46 19.67
N GLN A 39 23.36 -17.05 19.96
CA GLN A 39 23.66 -15.68 20.34
C GLN A 39 23.40 -14.76 19.15
N LEU A 40 22.57 -13.73 19.35
CA LEU A 40 22.21 -12.79 18.31
C LEU A 40 23.39 -11.85 18.04
N SER A 41 23.94 -11.88 16.84
CA SER A 41 24.97 -10.94 16.39
C SER A 41 24.34 -9.68 15.79
N LYS A 42 25.09 -8.57 15.74
CA LYS A 42 24.70 -7.37 14.99
C LYS A 42 24.42 -7.66 13.51
N HIS A 43 25.08 -8.66 12.95
CA HIS A 43 24.87 -9.08 11.56
C HIS A 43 23.60 -9.92 11.37
N ASP A 44 23.00 -10.42 12.45
CA ASP A 44 21.73 -11.14 12.37
C ASP A 44 20.53 -10.19 12.31
N LEU A 45 20.74 -8.88 12.51
CA LEU A 45 19.69 -7.87 12.39
C LEU A 45 19.01 -7.91 11.02
N ASP A 46 19.74 -8.13 9.94
CA ASP A 46 19.16 -8.22 8.59
C ASP A 46 18.23 -9.42 8.46
N LYS A 47 18.55 -10.54 9.12
CA LYS A 47 17.72 -11.76 9.11
C LYS A 47 16.44 -11.58 9.93
N TYR A 48 16.52 -10.86 11.04
CA TYR A 48 15.38 -10.65 11.95
C TYR A 48 14.65 -9.32 11.71
N ARG A 49 15.08 -8.50 10.75
CA ARG A 49 14.46 -7.24 10.35
C ARG A 49 12.94 -7.33 10.13
N PRO A 50 12.39 -8.36 9.43
CA PRO A 50 10.94 -8.47 9.28
C PRO A 50 10.22 -8.78 10.60
N LEU A 51 10.85 -9.55 11.50
CA LEU A 51 10.27 -9.86 12.81
C LEU A 51 10.26 -8.61 13.70
N PHE A 52 11.32 -7.80 13.65
CA PHE A 52 11.35 -6.50 14.31
C PHE A 52 10.36 -5.52 13.70
N ALA A 53 10.11 -5.56 12.39
CA ALA A 53 9.12 -4.70 11.73
C ALA A 53 7.73 -4.96 12.27
N LEU A 54 7.34 -6.24 12.34
CA LEU A 54 6.06 -6.65 12.92
C LEU A 54 5.96 -6.28 14.41
N TYR A 55 7.04 -6.39 15.17
CA TYR A 55 7.06 -6.01 16.58
C TYR A 55 6.86 -4.50 16.79
N LEU A 56 7.56 -3.67 16.00
CA LEU A 56 7.46 -2.22 16.08
C LEU A 56 6.11 -1.70 15.58
N ASP A 57 5.55 -2.32 14.56
CA ASP A 57 4.20 -2.04 14.08
C ASP A 57 3.15 -2.36 15.16
N LEU A 58 3.15 -3.58 15.69
CA LEU A 58 2.13 -4.03 16.65
C LEU A 58 2.19 -3.29 18.00
N GLN A 59 3.38 -3.14 18.58
CA GLN A 59 3.52 -2.64 19.95
C GLN A 59 3.78 -1.13 20.02
N LYS A 60 4.33 -0.54 18.96
CA LYS A 60 4.76 0.85 18.92
C LYS A 60 4.10 1.66 17.80
N ARG A 61 3.39 1.02 16.86
CA ARG A 61 2.82 1.66 15.65
C ARG A 61 3.85 2.53 14.94
N LEU A 62 5.05 1.99 14.77
CA LEU A 62 6.20 2.65 14.15
C LEU A 62 6.72 1.78 13.01
N ASP A 63 6.81 2.37 11.82
CA ASP A 63 7.31 1.70 10.63
C ASP A 63 8.83 1.73 10.57
N ILE A 64 9.45 0.58 10.30
CA ILE A 64 10.92 0.45 10.22
C ILE A 64 11.50 1.21 9.02
N GLU A 65 10.74 1.34 7.93
CA GLU A 65 11.18 2.03 6.72
C GLU A 65 11.32 3.55 6.92
N ASP A 66 10.55 4.13 7.84
CA ASP A 66 10.63 5.55 8.21
C ASP A 66 11.78 5.84 9.18
N LEU A 67 12.39 4.80 9.77
CA LEU A 67 13.45 4.92 10.78
C LEU A 67 14.88 4.84 10.20
N GLU A 68 15.06 4.82 8.87
CA GLU A 68 16.35 4.54 8.23
C GLU A 68 17.01 5.77 7.58
N ALA A 69 17.80 6.49 8.38
CA ALA A 69 19.17 6.93 8.05
C ALA A 69 19.74 7.81 9.18
N GLY A 70 20.47 7.22 10.13
CA GLY A 70 21.43 7.95 10.96
C GLY A 70 20.96 8.56 12.29
N GLU A 71 19.71 8.34 12.74
CA GLU A 71 19.26 8.85 14.05
C GLU A 71 18.70 7.75 14.96
N SER A 72 19.49 6.69 15.19
CA SER A 72 19.09 5.63 16.11
C SER A 72 19.75 5.79 17.50
N VAL A 73 18.89 5.69 18.53
CA VAL A 73 19.18 5.36 19.94
C VAL A 73 19.48 6.49 20.93
N THR A 74 20.07 7.64 20.58
CA THR A 74 20.51 8.60 21.62
C THR A 74 19.56 9.76 21.98
N ARG A 75 18.47 9.98 21.23
CA ARG A 75 17.48 11.05 21.54
C ARG A 75 16.28 10.54 22.35
N SER A 76 15.73 9.38 22.02
CA SER A 76 14.52 8.85 22.68
C SER A 76 14.72 8.42 24.13
N LEU A 77 15.95 8.07 24.56
CA LEU A 77 16.26 7.80 25.97
C LEU A 77 16.60 9.05 26.80
N LYS A 78 16.83 10.21 26.16
CA LYS A 78 17.11 11.49 26.86
C LYS A 78 15.86 12.32 27.11
N GLU A 79 14.81 12.15 26.30
CA GLU A 79 13.55 12.89 26.47
C GLU A 79 12.61 12.24 27.48
N GLU A 80 12.58 10.91 27.59
CA GLU A 80 11.76 10.23 28.61
C GLU A 80 12.27 10.42 30.05
N LYS A 81 13.54 10.81 30.24
CA LYS A 81 14.09 11.13 31.58
C LYS A 81 13.82 12.57 32.05
N LYS A 82 13.19 13.43 31.23
CA LYS A 82 12.89 14.83 31.59
C LYS A 82 11.42 15.10 31.95
N LYS A 83 10.55 14.08 31.93
CA LYS A 83 9.15 14.19 32.36
C LYS A 83 8.80 13.13 33.40
N LEU A 84 9.36 13.27 34.60
CA LEU A 84 8.78 12.68 35.80
C LEU A 84 8.89 13.71 36.94
N PRO A 85 7.79 14.29 37.45
CA PRO A 85 7.83 14.92 38.74
C PRO A 85 7.94 13.83 39.80
N LEU A 86 9.04 13.91 40.56
CA LEU A 86 9.22 13.23 41.83
C LEU A 86 8.10 13.70 42.77
N VAL A 87 7.08 12.87 42.99
CA VAL A 87 6.15 13.05 44.11
C VAL A 87 6.11 11.76 44.93
N SER A 88 6.39 11.98 46.20
CA SER A 88 6.50 11.06 47.32
C SER A 88 5.38 10.03 47.43
N MET A 89 5.79 8.80 47.70
CA MET A 89 5.01 7.79 48.40
C MET A 89 4.63 8.29 49.80
N GLN A 90 3.39 8.76 50.00
CA GLN A 90 2.62 8.61 51.25
C GLN A 90 1.13 8.49 50.89
N GLY A 91 0.48 7.52 51.52
CA GLY A 91 -0.74 6.90 51.01
C GLY A 91 -2.05 7.65 51.24
N VAL A 92 -3.10 7.13 50.60
CA VAL A 92 -4.50 7.23 51.03
C VAL A 92 -5.22 5.95 50.58
N LEU A 93 -5.76 5.21 51.55
CA LEU A 93 -6.78 4.18 51.33
C LEU A 93 -7.97 4.80 50.59
N VAL A 94 -8.35 4.27 49.43
CA VAL A 94 -9.65 4.53 48.82
C VAL A 94 -10.48 3.26 48.91
N THR A 95 -11.43 3.28 49.83
CA THR A 95 -12.54 2.35 49.97
C THR A 95 -13.40 2.34 48.71
N ILE A 96 -13.60 1.17 48.10
CA ILE A 96 -14.61 0.97 47.05
C ILE A 96 -15.99 0.93 47.73
N ALA A 97 -16.66 2.07 47.77
CA ALA A 97 -18.06 2.18 48.15
C ALA A 97 -18.93 1.53 47.05
N HIS A 98 -19.64 0.47 47.42
CA HIS A 98 -20.71 -0.11 46.62
C HIS A 98 -21.97 0.74 46.80
N ALA A 99 -22.27 1.60 45.84
CA ALA A 99 -23.54 2.32 45.78
C ALA A 99 -24.40 1.76 44.64
N GLY A 100 -25.43 1.00 45.02
CA GLY A 100 -26.44 0.49 44.10
C GLY A 100 -27.22 1.62 43.43
N ARG A 101 -27.12 1.71 42.11
CA ARG A 101 -28.19 2.21 41.25
C ARG A 101 -28.58 1.10 40.29
N ARG A 102 -29.81 0.60 40.44
CA ARG A 102 -30.48 -0.31 39.54
C ARG A 102 -30.70 0.39 38.18
N SER A 103 -29.67 0.41 37.34
CA SER A 103 -29.85 0.57 35.90
C SER A 103 -30.42 -0.75 35.38
N ARG A 104 -31.50 -0.67 34.60
CA ARG A 104 -32.13 -1.84 33.99
C ARG A 104 -31.05 -2.59 33.22
N ARG A 105 -30.88 -3.86 33.54
CA ARG A 105 -29.97 -4.78 32.84
C ARG A 105 -30.46 -4.92 31.39
N LEU A 106 -30.06 -4.00 30.52
CA LEU A 106 -29.90 -4.34 29.12
C LEU A 106 -28.69 -5.26 29.12
N VAL A 107 -28.97 -6.56 29.02
CA VAL A 107 -27.95 -7.57 28.78
C VAL A 107 -27.20 -7.07 27.56
N ALA A 108 -25.94 -6.66 27.73
CA ALA A 108 -25.06 -6.50 26.58
C ALA A 108 -25.04 -7.88 25.93
N ILE A 109 -25.78 -8.02 24.83
CA ILE A 109 -25.78 -9.22 24.02
C ILE A 109 -24.32 -9.38 23.63
N GLU A 110 -23.65 -10.38 24.21
CA GLU A 110 -22.28 -10.67 23.83
C GLU A 110 -22.29 -10.91 22.33
N PRO A 111 -21.48 -10.16 21.55
CA PRO A 111 -21.46 -10.31 20.11
C PRO A 111 -21.20 -11.77 19.79
N SER A 112 -22.05 -12.35 18.95
CA SER A 112 -21.95 -13.76 18.62
C SER A 112 -20.55 -14.04 18.05
N VAL A 113 -20.04 -15.25 18.25
CA VAL A 113 -18.74 -15.67 17.70
C VAL A 113 -18.67 -15.45 16.19
N ASP A 114 -19.81 -15.50 15.51
CA ASP A 114 -19.91 -15.26 14.08
C ASP A 114 -19.87 -13.76 13.72
N GLU A 115 -20.46 -12.87 14.54
CA GLU A 115 -20.27 -11.41 14.41
C GLU A 115 -18.81 -11.00 14.65
N LEU A 116 -18.13 -11.63 15.61
CA LEU A 116 -16.70 -11.37 15.86
C LEU A 116 -15.82 -11.86 14.71
N LYS A 117 -16.18 -12.97 14.05
CA LYS A 117 -15.50 -13.43 12.84
C LYS A 117 -15.73 -12.48 11.68
N ALA A 118 -16.99 -12.08 11.43
CA ALA A 118 -17.32 -11.12 10.37
C ALA A 118 -16.53 -9.82 10.53
N ARG A 119 -16.47 -9.28 11.74
CA ARG A 119 -15.69 -8.06 12.03
C ARG A 119 -14.17 -8.24 11.85
N ARG A 120 -13.64 -9.45 12.12
CA ARG A 120 -12.23 -9.77 11.87
C ARG A 120 -11.94 -9.94 10.38
N GLU A 121 -12.87 -10.48 9.61
CA GLU A 121 -12.79 -10.62 8.16
C GLU A 121 -12.87 -9.25 7.48
N GLU A 122 -13.82 -8.40 7.87
CA GLU A 122 -13.92 -7.00 7.40
C GLU A 122 -12.64 -6.22 7.69
N ALA A 123 -12.12 -6.31 8.92
CA ALA A 123 -10.86 -5.64 9.27
C ALA A 123 -9.66 -6.18 8.45
N ALA A 124 -9.67 -7.46 8.09
CA ALA A 124 -8.64 -8.06 7.25
C ALA A 124 -8.77 -7.62 5.78
N ASP A 125 -9.99 -7.50 5.27
CA ASP A 125 -10.26 -7.02 3.90
C ASP A 125 -10.02 -5.51 3.77
N ASP A 126 -10.35 -4.72 4.79
CA ASP A 126 -9.99 -3.31 4.89
C ASP A 126 -8.46 -3.14 4.90
N ALA A 127 -7.74 -3.95 5.68
CA ALA A 127 -6.28 -3.94 5.69
C ALA A 127 -5.68 -4.32 4.33
N ARG A 128 -6.25 -5.32 3.64
CA ARG A 128 -5.84 -5.71 2.27
C ARG A 128 -6.09 -4.59 1.28
N SER A 129 -7.27 -3.97 1.33
CA SER A 129 -7.63 -2.88 0.43
C SER A 129 -6.74 -1.66 0.65
N ALA A 130 -6.40 -1.34 1.90
CA ALA A 130 -5.45 -0.28 2.24
C ALA A 130 -4.05 -0.56 1.66
N GLN A 131 -3.56 -1.80 1.76
CA GLN A 131 -2.28 -2.19 1.16
C GLN A 131 -2.32 -2.10 -0.38
N GLU A 132 -3.41 -2.51 -1.01
CA GLU A 132 -3.58 -2.38 -2.46
C GLU A 132 -3.60 -0.92 -2.90
N GLN A 133 -4.34 -0.07 -2.19
CA GLN A 133 -4.37 1.37 -2.42
C GLN A 133 -3.00 2.01 -2.28
N GLN A 134 -2.21 1.63 -1.27
CA GLN A 134 -0.82 2.10 -1.11
C GLN A 134 0.05 1.67 -2.30
N ARG A 135 -0.06 0.42 -2.75
CA ARG A 135 0.70 -0.09 -3.91
C ARG A 135 0.32 0.63 -5.19
N ASP A 136 -0.96 0.92 -5.37
CA ASP A 136 -1.46 1.64 -6.54
C ASP A 136 -1.11 3.12 -6.49
N ALA A 137 -1.12 3.75 -5.32
CA ALA A 137 -0.60 5.10 -5.11
C ALA A 137 0.88 5.19 -5.53
N LEU A 138 1.73 4.27 -5.06
CA LEU A 138 3.14 4.22 -5.46
C LEU A 138 3.34 4.01 -6.98
N ARG A 139 2.45 3.27 -7.64
CA ARG A 139 2.49 3.09 -9.10
C ARG A 139 2.10 4.38 -9.83
N VAL A 140 1.09 5.09 -9.32
CA VAL A 140 0.66 6.38 -9.86
C VAL A 140 1.77 7.41 -9.69
N ASP A 141 2.37 7.50 -8.51
CA ASP A 141 3.46 8.43 -8.23
C ASP A 141 4.66 8.21 -9.16
N ARG A 142 5.10 6.96 -9.36
CA ARG A 142 6.16 6.64 -10.34
C ARG A 142 5.79 7.02 -11.76
N ARG A 143 4.51 6.93 -12.15
CA ARG A 143 4.05 7.37 -13.48
C ARG A 143 4.07 8.89 -13.60
N VAL A 144 3.67 9.59 -12.55
CA VAL A 144 3.71 11.06 -12.48
C VAL A 144 5.15 11.54 -12.54
N GLU A 145 6.06 10.97 -11.74
CA GLU A 145 7.49 11.30 -11.78
C GLU A 145 8.09 11.08 -13.16
N LYS A 146 7.79 9.96 -13.83
CA LYS A 146 8.26 9.72 -15.20
C LYS A 146 7.73 10.74 -16.20
N LYS A 147 6.49 11.20 -16.04
CA LYS A 147 5.92 12.27 -16.88
C LYS A 147 6.63 13.59 -16.61
N VAL A 148 6.81 13.97 -15.35
CA VAL A 148 7.51 15.20 -14.96
C VAL A 148 8.98 15.19 -15.42
N GLN A 149 9.67 14.05 -15.30
CA GLN A 149 11.02 13.88 -15.84
C GLN A 149 11.04 14.06 -17.36
N LYS A 150 10.06 13.48 -18.06
CA LYS A 150 9.94 13.65 -19.50
C LYS A 150 9.66 15.11 -19.88
N GLU A 151 8.74 15.78 -19.20
CA GLU A 151 8.44 17.21 -19.41
C GLU A 151 9.68 18.08 -19.18
N ARG A 152 10.42 17.83 -18.09
CA ARG A 152 11.70 18.52 -17.82
C ARG A 152 12.74 18.27 -18.92
N LEU A 153 12.80 17.06 -19.48
CA LEU A 153 13.68 16.76 -20.61
C LEU A 153 13.21 17.45 -21.89
N ASP A 154 11.89 17.47 -22.13
CA ASP A 154 11.28 18.14 -23.28
C ASP A 154 11.49 19.68 -23.23
N ASP A 155 11.59 20.27 -22.03
CA ASP A 155 11.91 21.70 -21.82
C ASP A 155 13.41 22.02 -21.97
N LEU A 156 14.28 21.10 -21.55
CA LEU A 156 15.74 21.26 -21.61
C LEU A 156 16.31 20.96 -22.99
N VAL A 157 15.70 20.04 -23.72
CA VAL A 157 16.10 19.72 -25.09
C VAL A 157 15.51 20.79 -26.00
N PRO A 158 16.34 21.61 -26.69
CA PRO A 158 15.80 22.51 -27.69
C PRO A 158 15.00 21.71 -28.70
N ARG A 159 13.78 22.17 -29.01
CA ARG A 159 12.89 21.52 -29.99
C ARG A 159 13.70 21.13 -31.23
N ALA A 160 13.51 19.88 -31.66
CA ALA A 160 14.36 19.25 -32.67
C ALA A 160 14.56 20.16 -33.90
N GLU A 161 15.80 20.23 -34.37
CA GLU A 161 16.23 21.10 -35.48
C GLU A 161 15.22 21.06 -36.65
N PRO A 162 14.86 22.21 -37.22
CA PRO A 162 13.88 22.31 -38.28
C PRO A 162 14.31 21.51 -39.52
N GLY A 163 13.68 20.34 -39.72
CA GLY A 163 13.94 19.44 -40.85
C GLY A 163 14.30 18.01 -40.46
N SER A 164 14.51 17.73 -39.17
CA SER A 164 14.74 16.38 -38.65
C SER A 164 13.48 15.50 -38.70
N ARG A 165 13.67 14.16 -38.78
CA ARG A 165 12.59 13.17 -38.70
C ARG A 165 11.79 13.29 -37.39
N GLU A 166 12.44 13.73 -36.32
CA GLU A 166 11.83 13.94 -35.00
C GLU A 166 10.80 15.07 -35.04
N ARG A 167 11.12 16.20 -35.68
CA ARG A 167 10.15 17.29 -35.89
C ARG A 167 8.94 16.88 -36.74
N HIS A 168 9.14 16.04 -37.76
CA HIS A 168 8.03 15.49 -38.53
C HIS A 168 7.14 14.57 -37.70
N LEU A 169 7.70 13.84 -36.73
CA LEU A 169 6.94 12.99 -35.82
C LEU A 169 6.22 13.81 -34.74
N GLU A 170 6.83 14.87 -34.23
CA GLU A 170 6.20 15.83 -33.31
C GLU A 170 5.01 16.53 -33.97
N LYS A 171 5.20 17.12 -35.16
CA LYS A 171 4.11 17.76 -35.91
C LYS A 171 2.96 16.79 -36.21
N LYS A 172 3.25 15.52 -36.50
CA LYS A 172 2.22 14.48 -36.66
C LYS A 172 1.53 14.14 -35.35
N ARG A 173 2.25 14.08 -34.23
CA ARG A 173 1.66 13.84 -32.90
C ARG A 173 0.77 14.99 -32.47
N GLU A 174 1.21 16.23 -32.65
CA GLU A 174 0.42 17.45 -32.38
C GLU A 174 -0.86 17.46 -33.21
N ALA A 175 -0.77 17.19 -34.52
CA ALA A 175 -1.94 17.08 -35.39
C ALA A 175 -2.86 15.91 -35.01
N ASN A 176 -2.31 14.76 -34.63
CA ASN A 176 -3.11 13.63 -34.15
C ASN A 176 -3.79 13.94 -32.82
N MET A 177 -3.13 14.67 -31.92
CA MET A 177 -3.69 15.11 -30.64
C MET A 177 -4.78 16.15 -30.84
N SER A 178 -4.60 17.13 -31.74
CA SER A 178 -5.65 18.10 -32.07
C SER A 178 -6.84 17.41 -32.75
N ASN A 179 -6.59 16.47 -33.66
CA ASN A 179 -7.65 15.70 -34.31
C ASN A 179 -8.39 14.81 -33.32
N ARG A 180 -7.67 14.19 -32.38
CA ARG A 180 -8.28 13.39 -31.31
C ARG A 180 -9.04 14.24 -30.31
N ALA A 181 -8.51 15.40 -29.93
CA ALA A 181 -9.21 16.35 -29.08
C ALA A 181 -10.48 16.88 -29.76
N PHE A 182 -10.42 17.18 -31.06
CA PHE A 182 -11.59 17.55 -31.86
C PHE A 182 -12.62 16.43 -31.95
N ALA A 183 -12.18 15.18 -32.19
CA ALA A 183 -13.07 14.03 -32.20
C ALA A 183 -13.66 13.73 -30.81
N GLN A 184 -12.88 13.92 -29.74
CA GLN A 184 -13.34 13.78 -28.36
C GLN A 184 -14.33 14.88 -28.00
N SER A 185 -14.06 16.13 -28.35
CA SER A 185 -15.01 17.24 -28.15
C SER A 185 -16.27 17.05 -28.99
N ALA A 186 -16.18 16.48 -30.20
CA ALA A 186 -17.35 16.14 -31.00
C ALA A 186 -18.15 14.97 -30.41
N HIS A 187 -17.47 13.95 -29.85
CA HIS A 187 -18.13 12.85 -29.15
C HIS A 187 -18.73 13.26 -27.79
N GLU A 188 -18.09 14.18 -27.08
CA GLU A 188 -18.50 14.68 -25.76
C GLU A 188 -19.54 15.80 -25.87
N ALA A 189 -19.48 16.62 -26.91
CA ALA A 189 -20.60 17.47 -27.33
C ALA A 189 -21.81 16.64 -27.80
N GLY A 190 -21.60 15.36 -28.10
CA GLY A 190 -22.60 14.51 -28.73
C GLY A 190 -22.86 14.98 -30.15
N ASP A 191 -23.33 14.05 -30.97
CA ASP A 191 -23.96 14.39 -32.24
C ASP A 191 -25.24 15.16 -31.93
N VAL A 192 -25.10 16.45 -31.63
CA VAL A 192 -26.22 17.40 -31.65
C VAL A 192 -26.53 17.58 -33.12
N GLU A 193 -27.25 16.60 -33.68
CA GLU A 193 -28.15 16.86 -34.79
C GLU A 193 -28.97 18.06 -34.34
N LEU A 194 -28.58 19.27 -34.75
CA LEU A 194 -29.40 20.46 -34.67
C LEU A 194 -30.62 20.14 -35.51
N LYS A 195 -31.61 19.50 -34.87
CA LYS A 195 -32.88 19.18 -35.48
C LYS A 195 -33.47 20.51 -35.94
N ASP A 196 -34.03 20.54 -37.14
CA ASP A 196 -34.65 21.75 -37.70
C ASP A 196 -35.71 22.39 -36.77
N SER A 197 -36.18 21.67 -35.75
CA SER A 197 -37.02 22.18 -34.65
C SER A 197 -36.32 23.18 -33.72
N ASP A 198 -35.01 23.10 -33.51
CA ASP A 198 -34.22 24.07 -32.73
C ASP A 198 -34.01 25.39 -33.50
N VAL A 199 -34.05 25.31 -34.83
CA VAL A 199 -34.00 26.48 -35.72
C VAL A 199 -35.37 27.19 -35.79
N MET A 200 -36.47 26.50 -35.44
CA MET A 200 -37.85 27.00 -35.58
C MET A 200 -38.68 27.01 -34.29
N GLY A 201 -38.04 26.98 -33.12
CA GLY A 201 -38.69 27.33 -31.83
C GLY A 201 -39.89 26.46 -31.44
N GLY A 202 -39.69 25.14 -31.33
CA GLY A 202 -40.66 24.20 -30.77
C GLY A 202 -40.56 24.04 -29.24
N ASP A 203 -41.64 23.55 -28.62
CA ASP A 203 -41.87 23.49 -27.16
C ASP A 203 -40.76 22.81 -26.33
N THR A 204 -39.89 23.63 -25.73
CA THR A 204 -38.65 23.23 -25.04
C THR A 204 -38.81 22.31 -23.82
N LEU A 205 -39.94 22.32 -23.11
CA LEU A 205 -40.09 21.60 -21.83
C LEU A 205 -40.52 20.13 -21.98
N SER A 206 -41.32 19.82 -23.00
CA SER A 206 -41.75 18.45 -23.30
C SER A 206 -40.61 17.67 -23.93
N GLU A 207 -39.86 18.30 -24.84
CA GLU A 207 -38.73 17.69 -25.55
C GLU A 207 -37.55 17.38 -24.63
N LEU A 208 -37.18 18.27 -23.70
CA LEU A 208 -36.14 18.01 -22.70
C LEU A 208 -36.49 16.84 -21.77
N LYS A 209 -37.77 16.69 -21.41
CA LYS A 209 -38.23 15.53 -20.61
C LYS A 209 -38.14 14.23 -21.42
N GLN A 210 -38.50 14.26 -22.71
CA GLN A 210 -38.39 13.10 -23.59
C GLN A 210 -36.93 12.72 -23.86
N MET A 211 -36.03 13.69 -24.05
CA MET A 211 -34.60 13.47 -24.23
C MET A 211 -33.96 12.88 -22.98
N LYS A 212 -34.27 13.40 -21.78
CA LYS A 212 -33.81 12.81 -20.51
C LYS A 212 -34.32 11.39 -20.31
N GLN A 213 -35.60 11.15 -20.56
CA GLN A 213 -36.16 9.79 -20.48
C GLN A 213 -35.55 8.84 -21.51
N HIS A 214 -35.20 9.32 -22.70
CA HIS A 214 -34.55 8.53 -23.73
C HIS A 214 -33.08 8.22 -23.39
N GLU A 215 -32.35 9.18 -22.82
CA GLU A 215 -31.01 8.96 -22.29
C GLU A 215 -31.00 8.00 -21.10
N GLU A 216 -31.96 8.13 -20.19
CA GLU A 216 -32.15 7.21 -19.07
C GLU A 216 -32.51 5.80 -19.56
N ARG A 217 -33.40 5.69 -20.56
CA ARG A 217 -33.70 4.40 -21.23
C ARG A 217 -32.46 3.82 -21.90
N LYS A 218 -31.64 4.62 -22.59
CA LYS A 218 -30.38 4.18 -23.23
C LYS A 218 -29.33 3.75 -22.20
N LYS A 219 -29.24 4.43 -21.05
CA LYS A 219 -28.34 4.05 -19.94
C LYS A 219 -28.82 2.74 -19.29
N ASN A 220 -30.11 2.62 -19.02
CA ASN A 220 -30.72 1.37 -18.53
C ASN A 220 -30.53 0.21 -19.51
N GLU A 221 -30.68 0.43 -20.82
CA GLU A 221 -30.50 -0.61 -21.83
C GLU A 221 -29.03 -1.05 -21.94
N ARG A 222 -28.07 -0.14 -21.82
CA ARG A 222 -26.64 -0.47 -21.80
C ARG A 222 -26.25 -1.23 -20.55
N GLU A 223 -26.82 -0.87 -19.41
CA GLU A 223 -26.65 -1.58 -18.16
C GLU A 223 -27.30 -2.96 -18.21
N LEU A 224 -28.50 -3.08 -18.76
CA LEU A 224 -29.17 -4.35 -19.02
C LEU A 224 -28.36 -5.24 -19.97
N ARG A 225 -27.84 -4.73 -21.09
CA ARG A 225 -26.98 -5.51 -21.99
C ARG A 225 -25.67 -5.95 -21.31
N ARG A 226 -25.10 -5.09 -20.46
CA ARG A 226 -23.89 -5.40 -19.71
C ARG A 226 -24.17 -6.46 -18.63
N GLU A 227 -25.30 -6.35 -17.95
CA GLU A 227 -25.76 -7.30 -16.94
C GLU A 227 -26.17 -8.64 -17.56
N GLU A 228 -26.86 -8.63 -18.70
CA GLU A 228 -27.22 -9.81 -19.49
C GLU A 228 -25.98 -10.55 -19.99
N MET A 229 -24.98 -9.84 -20.51
CA MET A 229 -23.70 -10.45 -20.90
C MET A 229 -22.96 -11.07 -19.70
N LEU A 230 -22.97 -10.39 -18.55
CA LEU A 230 -22.39 -10.92 -17.32
C LEU A 230 -23.20 -12.11 -16.76
N ARG A 231 -24.53 -12.08 -16.89
CA ARG A 231 -25.45 -13.14 -16.48
C ARG A 231 -25.36 -14.36 -17.38
N ALA A 232 -25.26 -14.17 -18.70
CA ALA A 232 -25.00 -15.24 -19.67
C ALA A 232 -23.63 -15.90 -19.41
N ARG A 233 -22.59 -15.09 -19.15
CA ARG A 233 -21.26 -15.61 -18.81
C ARG A 233 -21.21 -16.34 -17.46
N ARG A 234 -22.03 -15.94 -16.48
CA ARG A 234 -22.21 -16.67 -15.22
C ARG A 234 -22.98 -17.97 -15.43
N ALA A 235 -24.09 -17.93 -16.17
CA ALA A 235 -24.88 -19.13 -16.51
C ALA A 235 -24.05 -20.16 -17.29
N GLU A 236 -23.23 -19.75 -18.25
CA GLU A 236 -22.33 -20.67 -18.97
C GLU A 236 -21.33 -21.37 -18.02
N ARG A 237 -20.80 -20.64 -17.04
CA ARG A 237 -19.91 -21.21 -16.02
C ARG A 237 -20.66 -22.14 -15.07
N GLU A 238 -21.88 -21.79 -14.71
CA GLU A 238 -22.74 -22.60 -13.84
C GLU A 238 -23.19 -23.89 -14.53
N GLU A 239 -23.54 -23.85 -15.82
CA GLU A 239 -23.87 -25.05 -16.61
C GLU A 239 -22.65 -25.97 -16.78
N ARG A 240 -21.47 -25.40 -17.04
CA ARG A 240 -20.21 -26.18 -17.02
C ARG A 240 -19.95 -26.79 -15.63
N GLY A 241 -20.25 -26.06 -14.56
CA GLY A 241 -20.15 -26.55 -13.18
C GLY A 241 -21.17 -27.63 -12.85
N ARG A 242 -22.42 -27.53 -13.34
CA ARG A 242 -23.48 -28.53 -13.15
C ARG A 242 -23.12 -29.85 -13.80
N LEU A 243 -22.61 -29.83 -15.03
CA LEU A 243 -22.13 -31.05 -15.70
C LEU A 243 -20.97 -31.73 -14.97
N LEU A 244 -20.11 -30.96 -14.28
CA LEU A 244 -19.07 -31.52 -13.43
C LEU A 244 -19.65 -32.07 -12.12
N ARG A 245 -20.58 -31.35 -11.48
CA ARG A 245 -21.30 -31.82 -10.29
C ARG A 245 -22.08 -33.10 -10.56
N GLU A 246 -22.77 -33.22 -11.69
CA GLU A 246 -23.49 -34.46 -12.06
C GLU A 246 -22.53 -35.64 -12.27
N LYS A 247 -21.32 -35.39 -12.79
CA LYS A 247 -20.28 -36.43 -12.90
C LYS A 247 -19.76 -36.81 -11.52
N GLU A 248 -19.50 -35.82 -10.66
CA GLU A 248 -19.10 -36.03 -9.28
C GLU A 248 -20.19 -36.79 -8.50
N ASP A 249 -21.46 -36.41 -8.61
CA ASP A 249 -22.59 -37.07 -7.96
C ASP A 249 -22.73 -38.52 -8.41
N LYS A 250 -22.61 -38.81 -9.71
CA LYS A 250 -22.59 -40.20 -10.23
C LYS A 250 -21.41 -41.00 -9.67
N THR A 251 -20.22 -40.39 -9.58
CA THR A 251 -19.06 -41.07 -8.98
C THR A 251 -19.25 -41.28 -7.49
N MET A 252 -19.86 -40.32 -6.78
CA MET A 252 -20.13 -40.39 -5.36
C MET A 252 -21.24 -41.39 -5.06
N GLU A 253 -22.26 -41.51 -5.90
CA GLU A 253 -23.30 -42.55 -5.78
C GLU A 253 -22.71 -43.94 -5.97
N TYR A 254 -21.85 -44.13 -6.96
CA TYR A 254 -21.15 -45.40 -7.17
C TYR A 254 -20.25 -45.76 -5.98
N LEU A 255 -19.46 -44.81 -5.47
CA LEU A 255 -18.61 -45.00 -4.29
C LEU A 255 -19.44 -45.21 -3.02
N ARG A 256 -20.56 -44.51 -2.85
CA ARG A 256 -21.51 -44.70 -1.75
C ARG A 256 -22.16 -46.08 -1.82
N GLY A 257 -22.42 -46.62 -3.02
CA GLY A 257 -22.89 -47.99 -3.23
C GLY A 257 -21.87 -49.02 -2.72
N LEU A 258 -20.62 -48.92 -3.17
CA LEU A 258 -19.53 -49.81 -2.71
C LEU A 258 -19.26 -49.70 -1.21
N ALA A 259 -19.34 -48.49 -0.65
CA ALA A 259 -19.15 -48.27 0.78
C ALA A 259 -20.30 -48.89 1.60
N ARG A 260 -21.55 -48.80 1.12
CA ARG A 260 -22.70 -49.48 1.74
C ARG A 260 -22.58 -51.00 1.66
N GLU A 261 -22.11 -51.55 0.55
CA GLU A 261 -21.89 -53.00 0.41
C GLU A 261 -20.76 -53.54 1.30
N ARG A 262 -19.74 -52.72 1.58
CA ARG A 262 -18.55 -53.14 2.35
C ARG A 262 -18.63 -52.83 3.85
N PHE A 263 -19.35 -51.79 4.24
CA PHE A 263 -19.37 -51.26 5.61
C PHE A 263 -20.79 -51.00 6.15
N GLY A 264 -21.84 -51.35 5.40
CA GLY A 264 -23.24 -51.27 5.80
C GLY A 264 -23.82 -52.61 6.23
#